data_AF-A0A1X4HWF7-F1
#
_entry.id   AF-A0A1X4HWF7-F1
#
_cell.length_a   1.000
_cell.length_b   1.000
_cell.length_c   1.000
_cell.angle_alpha   90.00
_cell.angle_beta   90.00
_cell.angle_gamma   90.00
#
_symmetry.space_group_name_H-M   'P 1'
#
loop_
_entity.id
_entity.type
_entity.pdbx_description
1 polymer ?
#
loop_
_entity_poly.entity_id
_entity_poly.type
_entity_poly.pdbx_seq_one_letter_code
_entity_poly.pdbx_strand_id
1 'polypeptide(L)'
;MRDLAAATARGLVRSAEAENPGRFALLDLDADTTGAAVRTLLGRLPALLAGGDTQFVVRDDTVRVARLARLTSGASLLPVAGLPWRLDSDDRGTLDALTLAPSPEALQAPEGRQVCLDVRAAGLNFRDVLNALGMYPGEAGLLGSEAVGVVAETGPEVTGLQVGDRVMGMVPGGLADTVLIDERYLVRVPDGWTDEQAASVPLVFLTALYAFRDLAGLRAGESVLVHAGAGGVGMAAVQLARHLGAEVFATASEGKWETLRGLGLDEDHIASSRDLGFEEKFRAVSGGRGVDVVLNALAGEFVDASLRLTA
;
A
#
# COMPACT_ATOMS: atom_id res chain seq x y z
N MET A 1 -0.96 -13.43 -9.27
CA MET A 1 -0.73 -14.87 -9.49
C MET A 1 0.05 -15.38 -8.29
N ARG A 2 -0.57 -16.21 -7.44
CA ARG A 2 0.03 -16.64 -6.15
C ARG A 2 0.84 -17.94 -6.26
N ASP A 3 0.55 -18.76 -7.27
CA ASP A 3 1.25 -20.02 -7.55
C ASP A 3 1.72 -20.00 -9.01
N LEU A 4 3.04 -19.91 -9.20
CA LEU A 4 3.68 -19.90 -10.52
C LEU A 4 3.63 -21.28 -11.19
N ALA A 5 3.68 -22.36 -10.42
CA ALA A 5 3.59 -23.71 -10.97
C ALA A 5 2.19 -23.95 -11.54
N ALA A 6 1.14 -23.62 -10.79
CA ALA A 6 -0.24 -23.71 -11.26
C ALA A 6 -0.52 -22.82 -12.49
N ALA A 7 0.22 -21.71 -12.66
CA ALA A 7 0.06 -20.87 -13.83
C ALA A 7 0.49 -21.56 -15.14
N THR A 8 1.53 -22.41 -15.09
CA THR A 8 1.99 -23.18 -16.25
C THR A 8 0.93 -24.18 -16.73
N ALA A 9 0.13 -24.72 -15.81
CA ALA A 9 -0.97 -25.63 -16.14
C ALA A 9 -2.02 -24.97 -17.06
N ARG A 10 -2.21 -23.64 -16.99
CA ARG A 10 -3.11 -22.94 -17.92
C ARG A 10 -2.64 -23.01 -19.36
N GLY A 11 -1.35 -22.85 -19.60
CA GLY A 11 -0.77 -22.96 -20.94
C GLY A 11 -0.89 -24.38 -21.47
N LEU A 12 -0.56 -25.37 -20.63
CA LEU A 12 -0.65 -26.78 -20.96
C LEU A 12 -2.09 -27.22 -21.30
N VAL A 13 -3.06 -26.90 -20.43
CA VAL A 13 -4.47 -27.26 -20.65
C VAL A 13 -5.04 -26.56 -21.89
N ARG A 14 -4.62 -25.31 -22.17
CA ARG A 14 -4.99 -24.64 -23.43
C ARG A 14 -4.52 -25.40 -24.67
N SER A 15 -3.28 -25.91 -24.67
CA SER A 15 -2.78 -26.71 -25.80
C SER A 15 -3.57 -28.01 -25.92
N ALA A 16 -3.76 -28.72 -24.81
CA ALA A 16 -4.48 -29.99 -24.79
C ALA A 16 -5.93 -29.84 -25.27
N GLU A 17 -6.61 -28.75 -24.89
CA GLU A 17 -7.98 -28.45 -25.31
C GLU A 17 -8.05 -28.04 -26.79
N ALA A 18 -7.05 -27.31 -27.31
CA ALA A 18 -6.98 -26.99 -28.74
C ALA A 18 -6.79 -28.25 -29.60
N GLU A 19 -6.02 -29.23 -29.13
CA GLU A 19 -5.81 -30.51 -29.79
C GLU A 19 -6.98 -31.49 -29.60
N ASN A 20 -7.67 -31.40 -28.46
CA ASN A 20 -8.75 -32.32 -28.07
C ASN A 20 -9.97 -31.56 -27.54
N PRO A 21 -10.76 -30.90 -28.40
CA PRO A 21 -11.88 -30.06 -27.96
C PRO A 21 -12.92 -30.82 -27.13
N GLY A 22 -13.39 -30.19 -26.05
CA GLY A 22 -14.42 -30.70 -25.14
C GLY A 22 -13.93 -31.76 -24.16
N ARG A 23 -12.62 -31.98 -24.03
CA ARG A 23 -12.06 -33.01 -23.14
C ARG A 23 -11.45 -32.44 -21.87
N PHE A 24 -11.12 -31.17 -21.85
CA PHE A 24 -10.46 -30.52 -20.73
C PHE A 24 -11.19 -29.23 -20.33
N ALA A 25 -11.24 -28.98 -19.02
CA ALA A 25 -11.68 -27.71 -18.46
C ALA A 25 -10.76 -27.36 -17.30
N LEU A 26 -10.49 -26.07 -17.14
CA LEU A 26 -9.64 -25.54 -16.06
C LEU A 26 -10.45 -24.56 -15.21
N LEU A 27 -10.41 -24.79 -13.91
CA LEU A 27 -10.96 -23.90 -12.90
C LEU A 27 -9.85 -23.45 -11.97
N ASP A 28 -9.63 -22.15 -11.93
CA ASP A 28 -8.70 -21.51 -11.01
C ASP A 28 -9.50 -20.89 -9.85
N LEU A 29 -9.24 -21.37 -8.63
CA LEU A 29 -10.02 -21.06 -7.43
C LEU A 29 -9.19 -20.28 -6.42
N ASP A 30 -9.84 -19.64 -5.45
CA ASP A 30 -9.15 -19.03 -4.31
C ASP A 30 -8.49 -20.10 -3.42
N ALA A 31 -7.38 -19.73 -2.78
CA ALA A 31 -6.58 -20.67 -1.98
C ALA A 31 -7.33 -21.22 -0.76
N ASP A 32 -8.29 -20.45 -0.25
CA ASP A 32 -9.17 -20.77 0.88
C ASP A 32 -10.50 -21.43 0.46
N THR A 33 -10.66 -21.77 -0.83
CA THR A 33 -11.88 -22.42 -1.32
C THR A 33 -12.10 -23.76 -0.62
N THR A 34 -13.21 -23.89 0.10
CA THR A 34 -13.54 -25.13 0.82
C THR A 34 -13.99 -26.25 -0.11
N GLY A 35 -13.83 -27.51 0.32
CA GLY A 35 -14.33 -28.66 -0.45
C GLY A 35 -15.85 -28.64 -0.68
N ALA A 36 -16.62 -27.96 0.17
CA ALA A 36 -18.05 -27.75 -0.04
C ALA A 36 -18.31 -26.77 -1.19
N ALA A 37 -17.58 -25.64 -1.24
CA ALA A 37 -17.66 -24.68 -2.34
C ALA A 37 -17.25 -25.33 -3.68
N VAL A 38 -16.19 -26.15 -3.68
CA VAL A 38 -15.80 -26.94 -4.87
C VAL A 38 -16.95 -27.83 -5.36
N ARG A 39 -17.63 -28.56 -4.47
CA ARG A 39 -18.77 -29.41 -4.86
C ARG A 39 -19.93 -28.62 -5.45
N THR A 40 -20.27 -27.48 -4.86
CA THR A 40 -21.29 -26.58 -5.41
C THR A 40 -20.92 -26.10 -6.81
N LEU A 41 -19.65 -25.72 -7.00
CA LEU A 41 -19.13 -25.26 -8.29
C LEU A 41 -19.15 -26.37 -9.34
N LEU A 42 -18.75 -27.59 -8.99
CA LEU A 42 -18.83 -28.75 -9.87
C LEU A 42 -20.27 -29.05 -10.31
N GLY A 43 -21.26 -28.83 -9.43
CA GLY A 43 -22.67 -28.92 -9.79
C GLY A 43 -23.12 -27.88 -10.84
N ARG A 44 -22.44 -26.73 -10.91
CA ARG A 44 -22.70 -25.67 -11.90
C ARG A 44 -21.88 -25.82 -13.19
N LEU A 45 -20.87 -26.69 -13.20
CA LEU A 45 -19.94 -26.85 -14.31
C LEU A 45 -20.63 -27.16 -15.66
N PRO A 46 -21.64 -28.03 -15.75
CA PRO A 46 -22.32 -28.28 -17.03
C PRO A 46 -22.92 -27.01 -17.64
N ALA A 47 -23.50 -26.13 -16.81
CA ALA A 47 -24.07 -24.87 -17.27
C ALA A 47 -22.99 -23.86 -17.70
N LEU A 48 -21.84 -23.87 -17.03
CA LEU A 48 -20.69 -23.03 -17.41
C LEU A 48 -20.09 -23.48 -18.76
N LEU A 49 -19.91 -24.79 -18.94
CA LEU A 49 -19.39 -25.36 -20.18
C LEU A 49 -20.34 -25.19 -21.36
N ALA A 50 -21.65 -25.12 -21.13
CA ALA A 50 -22.64 -24.86 -22.17
C ALA A 50 -22.42 -23.50 -22.88
N GLY A 51 -21.71 -22.57 -22.26
CA GLY A 51 -21.29 -21.30 -22.86
C GLY A 51 -20.14 -21.42 -23.86
N GLY A 52 -19.56 -22.61 -24.04
CA GLY A 52 -18.42 -22.86 -24.94
C GLY A 52 -17.05 -22.50 -24.33
N ASP A 53 -17.05 -22.05 -23.07
CA ASP A 53 -15.84 -21.74 -22.33
C ASP A 53 -15.27 -22.96 -21.62
N THR A 54 -13.95 -23.04 -21.57
CA THR A 54 -13.22 -24.18 -20.98
C THR A 54 -12.25 -23.74 -19.89
N GLN A 55 -12.12 -22.43 -19.65
CA GLN A 55 -11.23 -21.85 -18.64
C GLN A 55 -11.98 -20.81 -17.82
N PHE A 56 -12.04 -21.04 -16.52
CA PHE A 56 -12.76 -20.21 -15.57
C PHE A 56 -11.83 -19.80 -14.42
N VAL A 57 -12.03 -18.57 -13.96
CA VAL A 57 -11.45 -18.05 -12.72
C VAL A 57 -12.59 -17.77 -11.78
N VAL A 58 -12.59 -18.37 -10.59
CA VAL A 58 -13.62 -18.16 -9.59
C VAL A 58 -13.01 -17.40 -8.42
N ARG A 59 -13.55 -16.21 -8.16
CA ARG A 59 -13.14 -15.36 -7.04
C ARG A 59 -14.36 -14.84 -6.33
N ASP A 60 -14.42 -14.98 -5.01
CA ASP A 60 -15.57 -14.54 -4.21
C ASP A 60 -16.91 -15.03 -4.80
N ASP A 61 -17.00 -16.33 -5.10
CA ASP A 61 -18.12 -17.00 -5.79
C ASP A 61 -18.51 -16.45 -7.18
N THR A 62 -17.74 -15.52 -7.72
CA THR A 62 -17.93 -14.94 -9.04
C THR A 62 -17.10 -15.67 -10.08
N VAL A 63 -17.77 -16.28 -11.05
CA VAL A 63 -17.12 -16.94 -12.19
C VAL A 63 -16.76 -15.89 -13.24
N ARG A 64 -15.49 -15.85 -13.63
CA ARG A 64 -14.93 -14.99 -14.65
C ARG A 64 -14.30 -15.81 -15.76
N VAL A 65 -14.34 -15.28 -16.97
CA VAL A 65 -13.74 -15.89 -18.16
C VAL A 65 -12.80 -14.87 -18.79
N ALA A 66 -11.62 -15.33 -19.20
CA ALA A 66 -10.66 -14.48 -19.89
C ALA A 66 -11.04 -14.31 -21.36
N ARG A 67 -10.98 -13.07 -21.85
CA ARG A 67 -11.12 -12.71 -23.26
C ARG A 67 -9.95 -11.85 -23.66
N LEU A 68 -9.40 -12.13 -24.84
CA LEU A 68 -8.44 -11.21 -25.44
C LEU A 68 -9.20 -9.97 -25.90
N ALA A 69 -8.82 -8.82 -25.38
CA ALA A 69 -9.33 -7.53 -25.83
C ALA A 69 -8.17 -6.72 -26.42
N ARG A 70 -8.47 -5.88 -27.41
CA ARG A 70 -7.53 -4.85 -27.85
C ARG A 70 -7.44 -3.82 -26.72
N LEU A 71 -6.23 -3.40 -26.36
CA LEU A 71 -6.05 -2.30 -25.42
C LEU A 71 -6.64 -1.04 -26.06
N THR A 72 -7.73 -0.54 -25.50
CA THR A 72 -8.42 0.70 -25.94
C THR A 72 -8.18 1.86 -24.98
N SER A 73 -7.25 1.73 -24.03
CA SER A 73 -7.00 2.76 -23.01
C SER A 73 -6.77 4.12 -23.67
N GLY A 74 -7.47 5.14 -23.16
CA GLY A 74 -7.30 6.53 -23.57
C GLY A 74 -5.86 7.00 -23.34
N ALA A 75 -5.44 8.00 -24.12
CA ALA A 75 -4.08 8.52 -24.11
C ALA A 75 -3.68 9.25 -22.81
N SER A 76 -4.53 9.32 -21.78
CA SER A 76 -4.31 10.15 -20.59
C SER A 76 -3.11 9.70 -19.74
N LEU A 77 -2.81 8.40 -19.72
CA LEU A 77 -1.65 7.85 -18.99
C LEU A 77 -0.45 7.55 -19.91
N LEU A 78 -0.33 8.27 -21.03
CA LEU A 78 0.88 8.26 -21.85
C LEU A 78 1.60 9.59 -21.67
N PRO A 79 2.87 9.59 -21.22
CA PRO A 79 3.61 10.84 -21.09
C PRO A 79 3.94 11.41 -22.47
N VAL A 80 4.06 12.73 -22.55
CA VAL A 80 4.54 13.39 -23.78
C VAL A 80 6.01 13.03 -23.98
N ALA A 81 6.33 12.39 -25.11
CA ALA A 81 7.68 11.92 -25.38
C ALA A 81 8.71 13.07 -25.32
N GLY A 82 9.80 12.86 -24.57
CA GLY A 82 10.91 13.80 -24.47
C GLY A 82 10.70 14.94 -23.46
N LEU A 83 9.60 14.95 -22.71
CA LEU A 83 9.40 15.87 -21.58
C LEU A 83 9.27 15.07 -20.29
N PRO A 84 9.85 15.55 -19.17
CA PRO A 84 9.56 15.01 -17.86
C PRO A 84 8.09 15.18 -17.54
N TRP A 85 7.57 14.30 -16.70
CA TRP A 85 6.16 14.23 -16.38
C TRP A 85 5.93 13.95 -14.90
N ARG A 86 4.75 14.37 -14.43
CA ARG A 86 4.22 14.01 -13.12
C ARG A 86 2.78 13.55 -13.25
N LEU A 87 2.35 12.67 -12.36
CA LEU A 87 0.96 12.32 -12.22
C LEU A 87 0.19 13.52 -11.64
N ASP A 88 -0.87 13.91 -12.34
CA ASP A 88 -1.74 15.00 -11.93
C ASP A 88 -3.21 14.64 -12.20
N SER A 89 -4.14 15.53 -11.83
CA SER A 89 -5.58 15.37 -12.07
C SER A 89 -6.14 16.68 -12.64
N ASP A 90 -6.50 16.66 -13.93
CA ASP A 90 -7.03 17.84 -14.64
C ASP A 90 -8.36 18.32 -14.05
N ASP A 91 -9.17 17.37 -13.56
CA ASP A 91 -10.41 17.61 -12.80
C ASP A 91 -10.40 16.70 -11.57
N ARG A 92 -10.69 17.26 -10.40
CA ARG A 92 -10.68 16.50 -9.13
C ARG A 92 -12.08 15.94 -8.89
N GLY A 93 -12.16 14.70 -8.41
CA GLY A 93 -13.45 14.05 -8.13
C GLY A 93 -13.64 12.68 -8.78
N THR A 94 -12.76 12.32 -9.72
CA THR A 94 -12.76 11.00 -10.35
C THR A 94 -11.33 10.54 -10.65
N LEU A 95 -11.10 9.24 -10.56
CA LEU A 95 -9.80 8.65 -10.93
C LEU A 95 -9.60 8.60 -12.45
N ASP A 96 -10.68 8.72 -13.24
CA ASP A 96 -10.60 8.73 -14.71
C ASP A 96 -9.94 10.02 -15.25
N ALA A 97 -9.85 11.07 -14.44
CA ALA A 97 -9.25 12.34 -14.79
C ALA A 97 -7.73 12.41 -14.50
N LEU A 98 -7.12 11.30 -14.05
CA LEU A 98 -5.68 11.23 -13.85
C LEU A 98 -4.93 11.29 -15.19
N THR A 99 -3.92 12.15 -15.24
CA THR A 99 -3.09 12.39 -16.43
C THR A 99 -1.60 12.37 -16.07
N LEU A 100 -0.75 12.07 -17.05
CA LEU A 100 0.70 12.31 -16.95
C LEU A 100 1.00 13.69 -17.53
N ALA A 101 0.91 14.70 -16.69
CA ALA A 101 1.10 16.10 -17.08
C ALA A 101 2.59 16.41 -17.29
N PRO A 102 2.96 17.18 -18.34
CA PRO A 102 4.33 17.67 -18.51
C PRO A 102 4.80 18.49 -17.30
N SER A 103 6.05 18.27 -16.89
CA SER A 103 6.66 18.90 -15.72
C SER A 103 7.99 19.58 -16.10
N PRO A 104 7.97 20.61 -16.98
CA PRO A 104 9.19 21.24 -17.52
C PRO A 104 10.07 21.86 -16.44
N GLU A 105 9.52 22.14 -15.26
CA GLU A 105 10.28 22.62 -14.10
C GLU A 105 11.38 21.61 -13.68
N ALA A 106 11.17 20.32 -13.92
CA ALA A 106 12.16 19.27 -13.64
C ALA A 106 13.38 19.30 -14.59
N LEU A 107 13.34 20.10 -15.67
CA LEU A 107 14.49 20.32 -16.56
C LEU A 107 15.42 21.45 -16.08
N GLN A 108 15.04 22.18 -15.04
CA GLN A 108 15.91 23.22 -14.48
C GLN A 108 17.14 22.58 -13.82
N ALA A 109 18.28 23.25 -13.91
CA ALA A 109 19.47 22.80 -13.19
C ALA A 109 19.22 22.90 -11.68
N PRO A 110 19.64 21.90 -10.87
CA PRO A 110 19.45 21.96 -9.42
C PRO A 110 20.22 23.15 -8.82
N GLU A 111 19.54 23.93 -7.97
CA GLU A 111 20.10 25.09 -7.29
C GLU A 111 20.39 24.81 -5.81
N GLY A 112 21.31 25.55 -5.20
CA GLY A 112 21.65 25.41 -3.78
C GLY A 112 21.91 23.96 -3.37
N ARG A 113 21.10 23.44 -2.45
CA ARG A 113 21.16 22.06 -1.92
C ARG A 113 20.24 21.07 -2.64
N GLN A 114 19.68 21.46 -3.78
CA GLN A 114 18.81 20.57 -4.56
C GLN A 114 19.62 19.48 -5.26
N VAL A 115 19.00 18.33 -5.44
CA VAL A 115 19.43 17.27 -6.35
C VAL A 115 18.32 17.03 -7.37
N CYS A 116 18.72 16.66 -8.58
CA CYS A 116 17.81 16.10 -9.57
C CYS A 116 17.72 14.59 -9.34
N LEU A 117 16.53 14.09 -9.03
CA LEU A 117 16.27 12.69 -8.72
C LEU A 117 15.57 12.02 -9.91
N ASP A 118 16.20 11.01 -10.50
CA ASP A 118 15.59 10.06 -11.45
C ASP A 118 14.77 9.04 -10.65
N VAL A 119 13.46 9.22 -10.63
CA VAL A 119 12.54 8.43 -9.79
C VAL A 119 12.36 7.04 -10.37
N ARG A 120 12.51 6.01 -9.52
CA ARG A 120 12.37 4.60 -9.90
C ARG A 120 11.07 3.97 -9.39
N ALA A 121 10.68 4.33 -8.18
CA ALA A 121 9.41 3.93 -7.59
C ALA A 121 8.94 4.99 -6.59
N ALA A 122 7.63 5.05 -6.37
CA ALA A 122 7.03 5.98 -5.43
C ALA A 122 5.95 5.28 -4.59
N GLY A 123 5.85 5.67 -3.32
CA GLY A 123 4.83 5.16 -2.42
C GLY A 123 3.49 5.84 -2.68
N LEU A 124 2.43 5.05 -2.88
CA LEU A 124 1.07 5.56 -3.01
C LEU A 124 0.37 5.56 -1.64
N ASN A 125 -0.09 6.73 -1.21
CA ASN A 125 -0.68 6.92 0.11
C ASN A 125 -2.18 7.23 0.04
N PHE A 126 -2.90 7.00 1.15
CA PHE A 126 -4.34 7.28 1.23
C PHE A 126 -4.66 8.76 0.95
N ARG A 127 -3.75 9.66 1.34
CA ARG A 127 -3.79 11.08 0.96
C ARG A 127 -3.92 11.28 -0.55
N ASP A 128 -3.15 10.55 -1.36
CA ASP A 128 -3.12 10.73 -2.81
C ASP A 128 -4.47 10.32 -3.44
N VAL A 129 -5.10 9.27 -2.91
CA VAL A 129 -6.44 8.84 -3.33
C VAL A 129 -7.50 9.89 -2.97
N LEU A 130 -7.47 10.42 -1.73
CA LEU A 130 -8.38 11.50 -1.33
C LEU A 130 -8.15 12.78 -2.15
N ASN A 131 -6.89 13.07 -2.50
CA ASN A 131 -6.50 14.20 -3.33
C ASN A 131 -7.13 14.08 -4.73
N ALA A 132 -6.95 12.94 -5.40
CA ALA A 132 -7.52 12.68 -6.72
C ALA A 132 -9.06 12.69 -6.72
N LEU A 133 -9.70 12.18 -5.66
CA LEU A 133 -11.16 12.19 -5.50
C LEU A 133 -11.72 13.53 -5.01
N GLY A 134 -10.89 14.57 -4.82
CA GLY A 134 -11.36 15.88 -4.33
C GLY A 134 -11.94 15.82 -2.90
N MET A 135 -11.60 14.79 -2.13
CA MET A 135 -12.09 14.55 -0.77
C MET A 135 -11.09 14.97 0.32
N TYR A 136 -9.89 15.41 -0.06
CA TYR A 136 -8.87 15.80 0.90
C TYR A 136 -9.21 17.16 1.55
N PRO A 137 -9.23 17.27 2.89
CA PRO A 137 -9.45 18.54 3.56
C PRO A 137 -8.30 19.53 3.32
N GLY A 138 -8.62 20.72 2.81
CA GLY A 138 -7.63 21.78 2.58
C GLY A 138 -6.79 21.59 1.31
N GLU A 139 -5.62 22.22 1.26
CA GLU A 139 -4.73 22.15 0.11
C GLU A 139 -3.93 20.87 0.12
N ALA A 140 -4.33 19.93 -0.73
CA ALA A 140 -3.69 18.64 -0.81
C ALA A 140 -2.29 18.71 -1.44
N GLY A 141 -1.97 19.73 -2.24
CA GLY A 141 -0.69 19.81 -2.98
C GLY A 141 -0.56 18.75 -4.08
N LEU A 142 0.69 18.45 -4.46
CA LEU A 142 1.02 17.47 -5.50
C LEU A 142 0.75 16.03 -5.05
N LEU A 143 0.46 15.16 -6.02
CA LEU A 143 0.33 13.72 -5.85
C LEU A 143 1.70 13.07 -5.60
N GLY A 144 1.76 12.16 -4.64
CA GLY A 144 3.00 11.52 -4.22
C GLY A 144 3.68 12.30 -3.10
N SER A 145 4.11 11.57 -2.08
CA SER A 145 4.77 12.13 -0.89
C SER A 145 6.14 11.54 -0.62
N GLU A 146 6.46 10.41 -1.25
CA GLU A 146 7.69 9.66 -1.04
C GLU A 146 8.10 8.94 -2.31
N ALA A 147 9.40 8.79 -2.50
CA ALA A 147 9.96 8.08 -3.63
C ALA A 147 11.34 7.52 -3.32
N VAL A 148 11.77 6.62 -4.19
CA VAL A 148 13.15 6.19 -4.34
C VAL A 148 13.62 6.54 -5.75
N GLY A 149 14.88 6.89 -5.87
CA GLY A 149 15.49 7.18 -7.16
C GLY A 149 17.00 7.19 -7.11
N VAL A 150 17.59 7.63 -8.23
CA VAL A 150 19.03 7.83 -8.36
C VAL A 150 19.30 9.31 -8.57
N VAL A 151 20.28 9.85 -7.84
CA VAL A 151 20.72 11.24 -8.03
C VAL A 151 21.33 11.38 -9.43
N ALA A 152 20.68 12.15 -10.31
CA ALA A 152 21.14 12.43 -11.67
C ALA A 152 22.05 13.65 -11.72
N GLU A 153 21.73 14.70 -10.96
CA GLU A 153 22.51 15.95 -10.87
C GLU A 153 22.46 16.51 -9.45
N THR A 154 23.43 17.36 -9.11
CA THR A 154 23.54 18.00 -7.79
C THR A 154 23.75 19.50 -7.93
N GLY A 155 23.07 20.27 -7.09
CA GLY A 155 23.30 21.70 -6.96
C GLY A 155 24.63 22.02 -6.29
N PRO A 156 25.07 23.30 -6.37
CA PRO A 156 26.42 23.71 -5.95
C PRO A 156 26.69 23.63 -4.44
N GLU A 157 25.64 23.57 -3.60
CA GLU A 157 25.76 23.50 -2.14
C GLU A 157 25.44 22.10 -1.57
N VAL A 158 25.20 21.12 -2.44
CA VAL A 158 25.00 19.72 -2.06
C VAL A 158 26.29 19.15 -1.50
N THR A 159 26.21 18.49 -0.35
CA THR A 159 27.38 18.00 0.38
C THR A 159 27.23 16.58 0.91
N GLY A 160 26.00 16.12 1.11
CA GLY A 160 25.68 14.81 1.66
C GLY A 160 25.45 13.73 0.60
N LEU A 161 25.14 14.12 -0.64
CA LEU A 161 24.84 13.23 -1.78
C LEU A 161 25.72 13.52 -3.01
N GLN A 162 25.85 12.54 -3.90
CA GLN A 162 26.53 12.67 -5.18
C GLN A 162 25.75 11.97 -6.30
N VAL A 163 26.04 12.34 -7.55
CA VAL A 163 25.47 11.67 -8.73
C VAL A 163 25.72 10.16 -8.69
N GLY A 164 24.68 9.38 -8.96
CA GLY A 164 24.69 7.92 -8.90
C GLY A 164 24.28 7.33 -7.56
N ASP A 165 24.15 8.13 -6.49
CA ASP A 165 23.62 7.64 -5.22
C ASP A 165 22.17 7.17 -5.37
N ARG A 166 21.88 5.96 -4.90
CA ARG A 166 20.51 5.45 -4.76
C ARG A 166 19.93 5.95 -3.44
N VAL A 167 18.85 6.72 -3.51
CA VAL A 167 18.29 7.45 -2.37
C VAL A 167 16.79 7.27 -2.25
N MET A 168 16.27 7.29 -1.03
CA MET A 168 14.84 7.31 -0.71
C MET A 168 14.52 8.44 0.25
N GLY A 169 13.28 8.89 0.28
CA GLY A 169 12.87 9.89 1.25
C GLY A 169 11.48 10.46 1.01
N MET A 170 11.21 11.59 1.67
CA MET A 170 9.98 12.35 1.49
C MET A 170 10.13 13.20 0.24
N VAL A 171 9.40 12.86 -0.82
CA VAL A 171 9.48 13.49 -2.15
C VAL A 171 8.09 13.99 -2.54
N PRO A 172 7.71 15.23 -2.17
CA PRO A 172 6.46 15.83 -2.62
C PRO A 172 6.41 15.92 -4.14
N GLY A 173 5.36 15.37 -4.77
CA GLY A 173 5.31 15.25 -6.23
C GLY A 173 6.08 14.02 -6.77
N GLY A 174 6.47 13.08 -5.90
CA GLY A 174 7.26 11.91 -6.26
C GLY A 174 6.59 10.91 -7.20
N LEU A 175 5.30 11.04 -7.49
CA LEU A 175 4.65 10.30 -8.58
C LEU A 175 5.00 10.96 -9.92
N ALA A 176 6.28 10.99 -10.26
CA ALA A 176 6.88 11.62 -11.43
C ALA A 176 8.05 10.78 -11.94
N ASP A 177 8.60 11.11 -13.10
CA ASP A 177 9.87 10.52 -13.57
C ASP A 177 11.10 11.25 -13.02
N THR A 178 11.03 12.57 -12.88
CA THR A 178 12.13 13.41 -12.40
C THR A 178 11.64 14.45 -11.40
N VAL A 179 12.37 14.62 -10.29
CA VAL A 179 12.04 15.62 -9.26
C VAL A 179 13.30 16.38 -8.83
N LEU A 180 13.21 17.71 -8.76
CA LEU A 180 14.19 18.55 -8.07
C LEU A 180 13.83 18.63 -6.59
N ILE A 181 14.73 18.21 -5.70
CA ILE A 181 14.45 18.15 -4.26
C ILE A 181 15.69 18.46 -3.42
N ASP A 182 15.50 19.09 -2.27
CA ASP A 182 16.59 19.35 -1.32
C ASP A 182 17.15 18.04 -0.73
N GLU A 183 18.47 17.88 -0.74
CA GLU A 183 19.15 16.66 -0.29
C GLU A 183 18.79 16.24 1.15
N ARG A 184 18.35 17.18 2.00
CA ARG A 184 17.99 16.91 3.40
C ARG A 184 16.72 16.08 3.57
N TYR A 185 15.91 15.96 2.52
CA TYR A 185 14.73 15.11 2.49
C TYR A 185 15.04 13.66 2.15
N LEU A 186 16.30 13.37 1.79
CA LEU A 186 16.72 12.11 1.23
C LEU A 186 17.78 11.44 2.10
N VAL A 187 17.77 10.11 2.07
CA VAL A 187 18.80 9.26 2.66
C VAL A 187 19.17 8.17 1.67
N ARG A 188 20.40 7.66 1.74
CA ARG A 188 20.83 6.53 0.88
C ARG A 188 20.01 5.29 1.21
N VAL A 189 19.62 4.56 0.17
CA VAL A 189 18.92 3.28 0.31
C VAL A 189 19.89 2.24 0.88
N PRO A 190 19.51 1.50 1.93
CA PRO A 190 20.33 0.39 2.43
C PRO A 190 20.66 -0.66 1.36
N ASP A 191 21.81 -1.31 1.52
CA ASP A 191 22.21 -2.39 0.63
C ASP A 191 21.21 -3.56 0.68
N GLY A 192 20.94 -4.14 -0.48
CA GLY A 192 20.01 -5.27 -0.63
C GLY A 192 18.53 -4.92 -0.71
N TRP A 193 18.15 -3.65 -0.54
CA TRP A 193 16.77 -3.22 -0.72
C TRP A 193 16.45 -2.98 -2.20
N THR A 194 15.32 -3.54 -2.63
CA THR A 194 14.69 -3.21 -3.91
C THR A 194 14.12 -1.79 -3.87
N ASP A 195 13.87 -1.22 -5.05
CA ASP A 195 13.28 0.11 -5.17
C ASP A 195 11.86 0.13 -4.58
N GLU A 196 11.07 -0.93 -4.79
CA GLU A 196 9.72 -1.05 -4.23
C GLU A 196 9.72 -1.12 -2.70
N GLN A 197 10.68 -1.85 -2.11
CA GLN A 197 10.86 -1.87 -0.67
C GLN A 197 11.22 -0.48 -0.15
N ALA A 198 12.23 0.16 -0.74
CA ALA A 198 12.70 1.48 -0.33
C ALA A 198 11.62 2.56 -0.45
N ALA A 199 10.85 2.58 -1.53
CA ALA A 199 9.76 3.54 -1.72
C ALA A 199 8.59 3.38 -0.74
N SER A 200 8.47 2.22 -0.08
CA SER A 200 7.38 1.93 0.87
C SER A 200 7.65 2.38 2.31
N VAL A 201 8.86 2.87 2.60
CA VAL A 201 9.33 3.13 3.97
C VAL A 201 9.15 4.58 4.45
N PRO A 202 9.58 5.61 3.71
CA PRO A 202 9.78 6.95 4.26
C PRO A 202 8.59 7.51 5.03
N LEU A 203 7.42 7.65 4.41
CA LEU A 203 6.27 8.34 4.99
C LEU A 203 5.73 7.59 6.18
N VAL A 204 5.52 6.28 6.04
CA VAL A 204 4.86 5.47 7.08
C VAL A 204 5.72 5.35 8.34
N PHE A 205 7.02 5.16 8.18
CA PHE A 205 7.95 5.08 9.31
C PHE A 205 8.25 6.45 9.92
N LEU A 206 8.39 7.51 9.12
CA LEU A 206 8.55 8.87 9.67
C LEU A 206 7.31 9.31 10.44
N THR A 207 6.11 8.98 9.95
CA THR A 207 4.85 9.26 10.67
C THR A 207 4.82 8.57 12.02
N ALA A 208 5.09 7.25 12.05
CA ALA A 208 5.11 6.49 13.30
C ALA A 208 6.21 6.98 14.26
N LEU A 209 7.41 7.25 13.74
CA LEU A 209 8.55 7.72 14.54
C LEU A 209 8.29 9.08 15.15
N TYR A 210 7.79 10.03 14.37
CA TYR A 210 7.43 11.36 14.87
C TYR A 210 6.31 11.27 15.91
N ALA A 211 5.27 10.46 15.65
CA ALA A 211 4.17 10.28 16.59
C ALA A 211 4.65 9.71 17.94
N PHE A 212 5.49 8.68 17.94
CA PHE A 212 5.93 8.04 19.18
C PHE A 212 7.06 8.77 19.87
N ARG A 213 8.07 9.26 19.15
CA ARG A 213 9.24 9.86 19.77
C ARG A 213 9.03 11.33 20.10
N ASP A 214 8.50 12.11 19.16
CA ASP A 214 8.47 13.57 19.26
C ASP A 214 7.17 14.08 19.89
N LEU A 215 6.03 13.42 19.63
CA LEU A 215 4.73 13.84 20.17
C LEU A 215 4.33 13.11 21.45
N ALA A 216 4.34 11.78 21.45
CA ALA A 216 3.91 10.98 22.60
C ALA A 216 5.03 10.78 23.63
N GLY A 217 6.29 10.78 23.20
CA GLY A 217 7.43 10.46 24.06
C GLY A 217 7.41 9.03 24.61
N LEU A 218 6.89 8.08 23.81
CA LEU A 218 6.66 6.67 24.18
C LEU A 218 7.92 6.01 24.73
N ARG A 219 7.80 5.33 25.87
CA ARG A 219 8.89 4.67 26.60
C ARG A 219 8.69 3.17 26.70
N ALA A 220 9.79 2.45 26.93
CA ALA A 220 9.74 1.04 27.24
C ALA A 220 8.87 0.78 28.48
N GLY A 221 7.99 -0.22 28.40
CA GLY A 221 7.04 -0.59 29.45
C GLY A 221 5.70 0.17 29.42
N GLU A 222 5.57 1.21 28.60
CA GLU A 222 4.26 1.82 28.31
C GLU A 222 3.49 0.96 27.30
N SER A 223 2.18 1.17 27.20
CA SER A 223 1.32 0.50 26.23
C SER A 223 0.74 1.46 25.21
N VAL A 224 0.55 0.97 23.98
CA VAL A 224 0.01 1.74 22.86
C VAL A 224 -1.09 0.99 22.14
N LEU A 225 -2.17 1.68 21.83
CA LEU A 225 -3.19 1.23 20.87
C LEU A 225 -2.91 1.81 19.49
N VAL A 226 -2.70 0.92 18.51
CA VAL A 226 -2.53 1.28 17.08
C VAL A 226 -3.78 0.87 16.30
N HIS A 227 -4.55 1.87 15.86
CA HIS A 227 -5.67 1.61 14.96
C HIS A 227 -5.19 1.38 13.52
N ALA A 228 -5.99 0.59 12.78
CA ALA A 228 -5.65 0.16 11.42
C ALA A 228 -4.24 -0.46 11.33
N GLY A 229 -3.89 -1.30 12.31
CA GLY A 229 -2.54 -1.87 12.48
C GLY A 229 -2.02 -2.70 11.31
N ALA A 230 -2.92 -3.17 10.42
CA ALA A 230 -2.57 -3.88 9.19
C ALA A 230 -2.51 -2.95 7.94
N GLY A 231 -2.57 -1.63 8.12
CA GLY A 231 -2.28 -0.62 7.09
C GLY A 231 -0.82 -0.16 7.14
N GLY A 232 -0.36 0.65 6.17
CA GLY A 232 1.04 1.07 6.06
C GLY A 232 1.60 1.70 7.35
N VAL A 233 0.99 2.80 7.80
CA VAL A 233 1.37 3.48 9.07
C VAL A 233 1.18 2.55 10.26
N GLY A 234 0.09 1.79 10.30
CA GLY A 234 -0.19 0.86 11.41
C GLY A 234 0.88 -0.22 11.56
N MET A 235 1.32 -0.83 10.46
CA MET A 235 2.37 -1.86 10.47
C MET A 235 3.72 -1.28 10.88
N ALA A 236 4.06 -0.08 10.41
CA ALA A 236 5.28 0.63 10.81
C ALA A 236 5.24 0.98 12.31
N ALA A 237 4.09 1.44 12.80
CA ALA A 237 3.88 1.77 14.20
C ALA A 237 3.98 0.54 15.12
N VAL A 238 3.35 -0.58 14.76
CA VAL A 238 3.47 -1.84 15.55
C VAL A 238 4.94 -2.26 15.66
N GLN A 239 5.68 -2.25 14.55
CA GLN A 239 7.10 -2.61 14.55
C GLN A 239 7.94 -1.66 15.42
N LEU A 240 7.72 -0.35 15.28
CA LEU A 240 8.51 0.65 16.01
C LEU A 240 8.18 0.66 17.50
N ALA A 241 6.91 0.58 17.88
CA ALA A 241 6.50 0.53 19.29
C ALA A 241 7.09 -0.71 20.00
N ARG A 242 7.05 -1.87 19.35
CA ARG A 242 7.71 -3.08 19.88
C ARG A 242 9.21 -2.91 19.99
N HIS A 243 9.86 -2.30 19.00
CA HIS A 243 11.29 -2.00 19.05
C HIS A 243 11.66 -1.07 20.22
N LEU A 244 10.78 -0.10 20.54
CA LEU A 244 10.92 0.79 21.70
C LEU A 244 10.59 0.12 23.04
N GLY A 245 10.15 -1.14 23.04
CA GLY A 245 9.82 -1.91 24.24
C GLY A 245 8.43 -1.61 24.82
N ALA A 246 7.52 -1.05 24.02
CA ALA A 246 6.13 -0.84 24.43
C ALA A 246 5.28 -2.12 24.21
N GLU A 247 4.26 -2.28 25.04
CA GLU A 247 3.18 -3.26 24.84
C GLU A 247 2.22 -2.72 23.76
N VAL A 248 1.89 -3.53 22.75
CA VAL A 248 1.14 -3.05 21.58
C VAL A 248 -0.19 -3.77 21.46
N PHE A 249 -1.26 -2.99 21.50
CA PHE A 249 -2.61 -3.38 21.11
C PHE A 249 -2.88 -2.86 19.70
N ALA A 250 -3.55 -3.63 18.85
CA ALA A 250 -3.86 -3.19 17.49
C ALA A 250 -5.25 -3.60 17.04
N THR A 251 -5.88 -2.75 16.22
CA THR A 251 -7.12 -3.11 15.53
C THR A 251 -6.92 -3.26 14.02
N ALA A 252 -7.59 -4.25 13.45
CA ALA A 252 -7.70 -4.43 12.00
C ALA A 252 -8.99 -5.19 11.65
N SER A 253 -9.41 -5.15 10.38
CA SER A 253 -10.45 -6.06 9.89
C SER A 253 -9.99 -7.52 10.07
N GLU A 254 -10.90 -8.42 10.47
CA GLU A 254 -10.59 -9.83 10.77
C GLU A 254 -9.76 -10.55 9.70
N GLY A 255 -10.09 -10.35 8.42
CA GLY A 255 -9.33 -10.93 7.30
C GLY A 255 -7.87 -10.46 7.18
N LYS A 256 -7.43 -9.52 8.02
CA LYS A 256 -6.05 -9.00 8.08
C LYS A 256 -5.35 -9.33 9.41
N TRP A 257 -5.97 -10.10 10.31
CA TRP A 257 -5.37 -10.42 11.61
C TRP A 257 -4.08 -11.24 11.48
N GLU A 258 -3.98 -12.09 10.46
CA GLU A 258 -2.72 -12.81 10.14
C GLU A 258 -1.53 -11.87 9.93
N THR A 259 -1.76 -10.68 9.37
CA THR A 259 -0.70 -9.66 9.24
C THR A 259 -0.21 -9.20 10.61
N LEU A 260 -1.12 -8.95 11.56
CA LEU A 260 -0.77 -8.53 12.93
C LEU A 260 -0.07 -9.65 13.71
N ARG A 261 -0.51 -10.90 13.54
CA ARG A 261 0.17 -12.09 14.09
C ARG A 261 1.59 -12.20 13.55
N GLY A 262 1.78 -11.99 12.24
CA GLY A 262 3.09 -11.95 11.61
C GLY A 262 4.01 -10.85 12.15
N LEU A 263 3.45 -9.78 12.74
CA LEU A 263 4.18 -8.71 13.43
C LEU A 263 4.41 -9.01 14.93
N GLY A 264 4.01 -10.19 15.40
CA GLY A 264 4.26 -10.68 16.75
C GLY A 264 3.20 -10.34 17.79
N LEU A 265 2.00 -9.91 17.37
CA LEU A 265 0.86 -9.73 18.28
C LEU A 265 0.11 -11.06 18.47
N ASP A 266 -0.30 -11.35 19.70
CA ASP A 266 -1.14 -12.49 20.03
C ASP A 266 -2.64 -12.14 19.93
N GLU A 267 -3.50 -13.13 20.18
CA GLU A 267 -4.95 -12.94 20.10
C GLU A 267 -5.48 -11.91 21.10
N ASP A 268 -4.87 -11.77 22.27
CA ASP A 268 -5.33 -10.86 23.32
C ASP A 268 -5.09 -9.39 22.92
N HIS A 269 -4.07 -9.16 22.08
CA HIS A 269 -3.66 -7.83 21.61
C HIS A 269 -4.23 -7.43 20.24
N ILE A 270 -5.08 -8.27 19.63
CA ILE A 270 -5.72 -7.99 18.35
C ILE A 270 -7.23 -7.84 18.53
N ALA A 271 -7.82 -6.80 17.93
CA ALA A 271 -9.28 -6.65 17.88
C ALA A 271 -9.78 -6.17 16.51
N SER A 272 -11.08 -6.28 16.30
CA SER A 272 -11.75 -5.78 15.10
C SER A 272 -11.62 -4.26 15.02
N SER A 273 -11.37 -3.73 13.82
CA SER A 273 -11.44 -2.29 13.54
C SER A 273 -12.81 -1.86 13.00
N ARG A 274 -13.82 -2.72 13.06
CA ARG A 274 -15.17 -2.49 12.48
C ARG A 274 -16.26 -2.32 13.54
N ASP A 275 -15.92 -2.53 14.80
CA ASP A 275 -16.81 -2.41 15.94
C ASP A 275 -16.02 -1.89 17.15
N LEU A 276 -16.75 -1.55 18.22
CA LEU A 276 -16.17 -0.98 19.44
C LEU A 276 -15.73 -2.05 20.45
N GLY A 277 -15.76 -3.34 20.09
CA GLY A 277 -15.42 -4.45 21.01
C GLY A 277 -13.96 -4.42 21.49
N PHE A 278 -13.09 -3.69 20.80
CA PHE A 278 -11.71 -3.46 21.22
C PHE A 278 -11.62 -2.76 22.59
N GLU A 279 -12.59 -1.90 22.94
CA GLU A 279 -12.56 -1.13 24.19
C GLU A 279 -12.63 -2.07 25.40
N GLU A 280 -13.66 -2.94 25.45
CA GLU A 280 -13.84 -3.87 26.56
C GLU A 280 -12.73 -4.91 26.60
N LYS A 281 -12.34 -5.44 25.44
CA LYS A 281 -11.28 -6.45 25.34
C LYS A 281 -9.96 -5.92 25.88
N PHE A 282 -9.46 -4.81 25.37
CA PHE A 282 -8.17 -4.28 25.78
C PHE A 282 -8.18 -3.72 27.20
N ARG A 283 -9.33 -3.23 27.70
CA ARG A 283 -9.51 -2.90 29.11
C ARG A 283 -9.37 -4.15 30.00
N ALA A 284 -9.91 -5.29 29.59
CA ALA A 284 -9.75 -6.54 30.33
C ALA A 284 -8.29 -7.03 30.33
N VAL A 285 -7.63 -7.03 29.17
CA VAL A 285 -6.23 -7.47 29.04
C VAL A 285 -5.28 -6.59 29.85
N SER A 286 -5.48 -5.27 29.84
CA SER A 286 -4.69 -4.30 30.64
C SER A 286 -5.05 -4.27 32.14
N GLY A 287 -5.89 -5.19 32.63
CA GLY A 287 -6.31 -5.23 34.03
C GLY A 287 -7.09 -3.99 34.48
N GLY A 288 -7.80 -3.34 33.56
CA GLY A 288 -8.57 -2.12 33.78
C GLY A 288 -7.78 -0.83 33.64
N ARG A 289 -6.45 -0.89 33.43
CA ARG A 289 -5.58 0.28 33.32
C ARG A 289 -5.79 1.07 32.03
N GLY A 290 -6.13 0.39 30.93
CA GLY A 290 -6.18 1.01 29.61
C GLY A 290 -4.80 1.09 28.94
N VAL A 291 -4.63 2.08 28.05
CA VAL A 291 -3.39 2.30 27.29
C VAL A 291 -2.79 3.70 27.53
N ASP A 292 -1.46 3.81 27.46
CA ASP A 292 -0.78 5.08 27.69
C ASP A 292 -0.82 6.00 26.45
N VAL A 293 -0.76 5.41 25.26
CA VAL A 293 -0.74 6.13 23.98
C VAL A 293 -1.77 5.54 23.02
N VAL A 294 -2.42 6.39 22.22
CA VAL A 294 -3.27 5.95 21.10
C VAL A 294 -2.77 6.59 19.81
N LEU A 295 -2.42 5.76 18.83
CA LEU A 295 -2.23 6.18 17.44
C LEU A 295 -3.52 5.89 16.66
N ASN A 296 -4.38 6.90 16.57
CA ASN A 296 -5.71 6.78 15.97
C ASN A 296 -5.71 7.11 14.46
N ALA A 297 -6.47 6.31 13.70
CA ALA A 297 -6.79 6.53 12.29
C ALA A 297 -8.29 6.37 11.97
N LEU A 298 -9.13 6.21 13.00
CA LEU A 298 -10.58 6.04 12.90
C LEU A 298 -11.30 7.35 13.23
N ALA A 299 -12.62 7.40 12.99
CA ALA A 299 -13.44 8.59 13.16
C ALA A 299 -14.71 8.30 14.00
N GLY A 300 -15.34 9.36 14.50
CA GLY A 300 -16.61 9.26 15.24
C GLY A 300 -16.48 8.48 16.55
N GLU A 301 -17.42 7.58 16.81
CA GLU A 301 -17.55 6.82 18.07
C GLU A 301 -16.28 6.02 18.44
N PHE A 302 -15.48 5.64 17.44
CA PHE A 302 -14.20 4.98 17.63
C PHE A 302 -13.18 5.88 18.35
N VAL A 303 -13.20 7.18 18.08
CA VAL A 303 -12.35 8.16 18.77
C VAL A 303 -12.76 8.25 20.24
N ASP A 304 -14.06 8.33 20.51
CA ASP A 304 -14.58 8.41 21.88
C ASP A 304 -14.24 7.15 22.68
N ALA A 305 -14.38 5.97 22.07
CA ALA A 305 -13.98 4.69 22.69
C ALA A 305 -12.48 4.61 22.96
N SER A 306 -11.66 5.11 22.04
CA SER A 306 -10.21 5.19 22.22
C SER A 306 -9.82 6.08 23.39
N LEU A 307 -10.45 7.25 23.51
CA LEU A 307 -10.21 8.20 24.61
C LEU A 307 -10.72 7.67 25.97
N ARG A 308 -11.76 6.83 25.99
CA ARG A 308 -12.18 6.15 27.23
C ARG A 308 -11.22 5.03 27.66
N LEU A 309 -10.39 4.56 26.74
CA LEU A 309 -9.39 3.51 26.98
C LEU A 309 -8.02 4.09 27.35
N THR A 310 -7.76 5.38 27.14
CA THR A 310 -6.51 6.01 27.59
C THR A 310 -6.48 6.14 29.11
N ALA A 311 -5.32 5.84 29.71
CA ALA A 311 -5.06 5.90 31.15
C ALA A 311 -4.96 7.34 31.71
#